data_AF-A0A523UU63-F1
#
_entry.id   AF-A0A523UU63-F1
#
_cell.length_a   1.000
_cell.length_b   1.000
_cell.length_c   1.000
_cell.angle_alpha   90.00
_cell.angle_beta   90.00
_cell.angle_gamma   90.00
#
_symmetry.space_group_name_H-M   'P 1'
#
loop_
_entity.id
_entity.type
_entity.pdbx_description
1 polymer ?
#
loop_
_entity_poly.entity_id
_entity_poly.type
_entity_poly.pdbx_seq_one_letter_code
_entity_poly.pdbx_strand_id
1 'polypeptide(L)'
;MMRIAALLAVVGLLVLIVGCGEEEPTGPGPTVSAPTNLTITVVPADSLSVQLSWTAPVVAGPADIDGYIVSFKGNVVDTVTTTTFQHTPTSLGTYSVKAYKGDDESSAIEASTALHEETGEGPIYWMQDPDPGHPSCFGWDNTGNGSTYPWDSQYIDNIDLVLDADEDLRSPSDTFGGLWHTTGIAYDGGWTYATMTVAPLSGYFTFQNVVDGGVYVLYLETGNHLKLEITSYNPGTHSIIFKFGYQTVAGFRRLG
;
A
#
# COMPACT_ATOMS: atom_id res chain seq x y z
N MET A 1 -82.20 -53.43 -2.60
CA MET A 1 -81.80 -53.54 -4.02
C MET A 1 -80.31 -53.19 -4.13
N MET A 2 -79.53 -54.04 -4.83
CA MET A 2 -78.12 -53.89 -5.32
C MET A 2 -77.06 -53.37 -4.32
N ARG A 3 -76.15 -54.19 -3.76
CA ARG A 3 -74.93 -54.87 -4.31
C ARG A 3 -73.96 -53.97 -5.09
N ILE A 4 -72.75 -53.76 -4.54
CA ILE A 4 -71.37 -53.75 -5.13
C ILE A 4 -70.44 -53.48 -3.89
N ALA A 5 -69.72 -54.42 -3.28
CA ALA A 5 -68.55 -55.22 -3.69
C ALA A 5 -67.27 -54.40 -3.95
N ALA A 6 -66.35 -54.35 -2.97
CA ALA A 6 -64.90 -54.55 -3.17
C ALA A 6 -64.19 -54.63 -1.81
N LEU A 7 -63.51 -55.76 -1.61
CA LEU A 7 -62.71 -56.15 -0.45
C LEU A 7 -61.24 -55.88 -0.80
N LEU A 8 -60.46 -55.22 0.07
CA LEU A 8 -59.01 -55.42 0.13
C LEU A 8 -58.46 -54.92 1.47
N ALA A 9 -58.01 -55.88 2.27
CA ALA A 9 -57.22 -55.68 3.47
C ALA A 9 -55.81 -55.20 3.10
N VAL A 10 -55.11 -54.55 4.05
CA VAL A 10 -53.79 -54.95 4.56
C VAL A 10 -53.18 -53.80 5.39
N VAL A 11 -53.06 -54.08 6.69
CA VAL A 11 -51.88 -53.87 7.57
C VAL A 11 -51.35 -52.44 7.74
N GLY A 12 -51.48 -51.94 8.97
CA GLY A 12 -50.78 -50.77 9.45
C GLY A 12 -49.27 -51.01 9.53
N LEU A 13 -48.52 -49.95 9.22
CA LEU A 13 -47.12 -49.83 9.62
C LEU A 13 -46.89 -48.37 10.04
N LEU A 14 -46.87 -48.16 11.35
CA LEU A 14 -46.25 -47.00 11.98
C LEU A 14 -44.77 -47.03 11.63
N VAL A 15 -44.33 -46.18 10.70
CA VAL A 15 -42.91 -45.90 10.51
C VAL A 15 -42.60 -44.63 11.31
N LEU A 16 -42.06 -44.85 12.52
CA LEU A 16 -41.27 -43.86 13.24
C LEU A 16 -40.03 -43.59 12.41
N ILE A 17 -40.04 -42.52 11.62
CA ILE A 17 -38.79 -41.96 11.10
C ILE A 17 -38.13 -41.29 12.29
N VAL A 18 -37.19 -42.01 12.90
CA VAL A 18 -36.16 -41.46 13.77
C VAL A 18 -35.41 -40.44 12.92
N GLY A 19 -35.80 -39.17 13.06
CA GLY A 19 -34.92 -38.08 12.66
C GLY A 19 -33.72 -38.15 13.57
N CYS A 20 -32.61 -38.68 13.07
CA CYS A 20 -31.30 -38.34 13.62
C CYS A 20 -31.16 -36.84 13.38
N GLY A 21 -31.57 -36.04 14.37
CA GLY A 21 -31.05 -34.71 14.53
C GLY A 21 -29.56 -34.87 14.75
N GLU A 22 -28.77 -34.61 13.71
CA GLU A 22 -27.46 -34.04 13.95
C GLU A 22 -27.76 -32.66 14.51
N GLU A 23 -27.90 -32.60 15.84
CA GLU A 23 -27.79 -31.33 16.55
C GLU A 23 -26.39 -30.83 16.24
N GLU A 24 -26.29 -29.98 15.22
CA GLU A 24 -25.20 -29.01 15.07
C GLU A 24 -24.92 -28.49 16.48
N PRO A 25 -23.70 -28.65 17.02
CA PRO A 25 -23.41 -28.23 18.37
C PRO A 25 -23.72 -26.73 18.45
N THR A 26 -24.79 -26.36 19.17
CA THR A 26 -25.29 -24.98 19.26
C THR A 26 -24.39 -24.08 20.12
N GLY A 27 -23.12 -24.45 20.28
CA GLY A 27 -22.08 -23.58 20.84
C GLY A 27 -21.42 -22.78 19.73
N PRO A 28 -20.69 -21.70 20.04
CA PRO A 28 -19.78 -21.12 19.06
C PRO A 28 -18.84 -22.25 18.60
N GLY A 29 -18.79 -22.52 17.30
CA GLY A 29 -17.78 -23.39 16.71
C GLY A 29 -16.37 -22.95 17.15
N PRO A 30 -15.36 -23.83 17.05
CA PRO A 30 -14.00 -23.47 17.41
C PRO A 30 -13.59 -22.19 16.67
N THR A 31 -13.45 -21.09 17.42
CA THR A 31 -13.13 -19.80 16.81
C THR A 31 -11.71 -19.82 16.29
N VAL A 32 -11.53 -19.75 14.98
CA VAL A 32 -10.19 -19.67 14.36
C VAL A 32 -9.58 -18.31 14.72
N SER A 33 -8.42 -18.34 15.37
CA SER A 33 -7.68 -17.12 15.69
C SER A 33 -7.10 -16.48 14.44
N ALA A 34 -7.06 -15.15 14.39
CA ALA A 34 -6.46 -14.42 13.29
C ALA A 34 -4.92 -14.58 13.26
N PRO A 35 -4.30 -14.59 12.07
CA PRO A 35 -2.86 -14.36 11.97
C PRO A 35 -2.51 -12.97 12.52
N THR A 36 -1.22 -12.68 12.69
CA THR A 36 -0.76 -11.35 13.13
C THR A 36 0.45 -10.90 12.31
N ASN A 37 0.87 -9.63 12.46
CA ASN A 37 2.10 -9.10 11.85
C ASN A 37 2.19 -9.29 10.33
N LEU A 38 1.11 -9.01 9.59
CA LEU A 38 1.17 -8.98 8.13
C LEU A 38 2.11 -7.86 7.69
N THR A 39 3.11 -8.22 6.92
CA THR A 39 4.11 -7.30 6.35
C THR A 39 4.19 -7.50 4.85
N ILE A 40 4.57 -6.43 4.15
CA ILE A 40 4.78 -6.41 2.70
C ILE A 40 6.23 -6.01 2.48
N THR A 41 6.98 -6.84 1.77
CA THR A 41 8.30 -6.50 1.24
C THR A 41 8.31 -6.61 -0.27
N VAL A 42 9.27 -5.98 -0.92
CA VAL A 42 9.39 -6.00 -2.38
C VAL A 42 10.26 -7.15 -2.82
N VAL A 43 9.88 -7.79 -3.93
CA VAL A 43 10.75 -8.73 -4.63
C VAL A 43 11.78 -7.92 -5.44
N PRO A 44 13.06 -7.94 -5.07
CA PRO A 44 14.04 -7.00 -5.64
C PRO A 44 14.28 -7.20 -7.15
N ALA A 45 14.02 -8.42 -7.65
CA ALA A 45 14.27 -8.78 -9.04
C ALA A 45 13.48 -7.95 -10.06
N ASP A 46 12.27 -7.50 -9.70
CA ASP A 46 11.41 -6.72 -10.61
C ASP A 46 10.90 -5.41 -10.01
N SER A 47 10.95 -5.24 -8.68
CA SER A 47 10.42 -4.07 -7.96
C SER A 47 8.93 -3.80 -8.21
N LEU A 48 8.20 -4.79 -8.71
CA LEU A 48 6.77 -4.76 -9.07
C LEU A 48 5.98 -5.93 -8.47
N SER A 49 6.68 -6.92 -7.94
CA SER A 49 6.13 -7.99 -7.13
C SER A 49 6.39 -7.70 -5.66
N VAL A 50 5.46 -8.16 -4.82
CA VAL A 50 5.54 -8.08 -3.37
C VAL A 50 5.55 -9.48 -2.77
N GLN A 51 6.27 -9.62 -1.67
CA GLN A 51 6.25 -10.77 -0.79
C GLN A 51 5.48 -10.38 0.48
N LEU A 52 4.36 -11.05 0.70
CA LEU A 52 3.61 -10.97 1.94
C LEU A 52 4.21 -11.97 2.93
N SER A 53 4.28 -11.59 4.19
CA SER A 53 4.58 -12.52 5.29
C SER A 53 3.79 -12.17 6.53
N TRP A 54 3.36 -13.18 7.29
CA TRP A 54 2.59 -13.02 8.52
C TRP A 54 3.01 -14.05 9.57
N THR A 55 2.58 -13.83 10.80
CA THR A 55 2.73 -14.77 11.91
C THR A 55 1.48 -15.63 12.04
N ALA A 56 1.66 -16.94 12.14
CA ALA A 56 0.58 -17.88 12.38
C ALA A 56 -0.16 -17.54 13.71
N PRO A 57 -1.47 -17.83 13.81
CA PRO A 57 -2.22 -17.61 15.04
C PRO A 57 -1.63 -18.41 16.21
N VAL A 58 -1.60 -17.82 17.42
CA VAL A 58 -1.27 -18.57 18.64
C VAL A 58 -2.50 -19.38 19.03
N VAL A 59 -2.45 -20.69 18.83
CA VAL A 59 -3.58 -21.59 19.15
C VAL A 59 -3.55 -21.95 20.64
N ALA A 60 -4.59 -21.56 21.39
CA ALA A 60 -4.79 -22.03 22.76
C ALA A 60 -5.53 -23.39 22.75
N GLY A 61 -4.86 -24.43 22.24
CA GLY A 61 -5.40 -25.79 22.11
C GLY A 61 -5.32 -26.36 20.69
N PRO A 62 -5.57 -27.68 20.50
CA PRO A 62 -5.29 -28.37 19.25
C PRO A 62 -6.32 -28.04 18.17
N ALA A 63 -6.04 -26.98 17.42
CA ALA A 63 -6.59 -26.77 16.09
C ALA A 63 -5.53 -26.05 15.24
N ASP A 64 -4.53 -26.80 14.78
CA ASP A 64 -3.73 -26.39 13.63
C ASP A 64 -4.71 -26.09 12.50
N ILE A 65 -4.71 -24.84 12.05
CA ILE A 65 -5.51 -24.34 10.94
C ILE A 65 -5.16 -25.09 9.65
N ASP A 66 -6.08 -25.11 8.68
CA ASP A 66 -5.83 -25.77 7.39
C ASP A 66 -4.97 -24.91 6.47
N GLY A 67 -5.06 -23.58 6.60
CA GLY A 67 -4.26 -22.64 5.84
C GLY A 67 -4.75 -21.20 5.97
N TYR A 68 -4.47 -20.42 4.94
CA TYR A 68 -4.77 -19.00 4.86
C TYR A 68 -5.44 -18.64 3.55
N ILE A 69 -6.44 -17.77 3.62
CA ILE A 69 -7.08 -17.15 2.46
C ILE A 69 -6.44 -15.77 2.29
N VAL A 70 -5.78 -15.55 1.16
CA VAL A 70 -5.16 -14.27 0.82
C VAL A 70 -6.06 -13.56 -0.18
N SER A 71 -6.41 -12.32 0.14
CA SER A 71 -7.21 -11.47 -0.75
C SER A 71 -6.49 -10.17 -1.06
N PHE A 72 -6.78 -9.61 -2.24
CA PHE A 72 -6.33 -8.30 -2.68
C PHE A 72 -7.53 -7.49 -3.16
N LYS A 73 -7.72 -6.29 -2.60
CA LYS A 73 -8.88 -5.41 -2.89
C LYS A 73 -10.22 -6.16 -2.70
N GLY A 74 -10.30 -6.98 -1.65
CA GLY A 74 -11.48 -7.78 -1.30
C GLY A 74 -11.72 -9.04 -2.15
N ASN A 75 -10.89 -9.32 -3.16
CA ASN A 75 -11.01 -10.53 -3.97
C ASN A 75 -9.97 -11.56 -3.53
N VAL A 76 -10.38 -12.81 -3.36
CA VAL A 76 -9.44 -13.92 -3.09
C VAL A 76 -8.48 -14.04 -4.26
N VAL A 77 -7.18 -13.96 -3.97
CA VAL A 77 -6.11 -14.14 -4.96
C VAL A 77 -5.46 -15.51 -4.84
N ASP A 78 -5.43 -16.09 -3.64
CA ASP A 78 -4.96 -17.46 -3.42
C ASP A 78 -5.37 -18.02 -2.05
N THR A 79 -5.27 -19.33 -1.90
CA THR A 79 -5.36 -20.05 -0.62
C THR A 79 -4.08 -20.85 -0.41
N VAL A 80 -3.34 -20.57 0.65
CA VAL A 80 -2.00 -21.11 0.90
C VAL A 80 -1.90 -21.79 2.26
N THR A 81 -0.97 -22.75 2.39
CA THR A 81 -0.69 -23.41 3.67
C THR A 81 0.55 -22.85 4.38
N THR A 82 1.31 -21.99 3.71
CA THR A 82 2.50 -21.31 4.24
C THR A 82 2.15 -19.92 4.76
N THR A 83 3.03 -19.35 5.58
CA THR A 83 2.89 -17.99 6.13
C THR A 83 3.49 -16.90 5.22
N THR A 84 3.60 -17.21 3.94
CA THR A 84 4.19 -16.35 2.91
C THR A 84 3.44 -16.51 1.60
N PHE A 85 3.31 -15.43 0.85
CA PHE A 85 2.69 -15.40 -0.48
C PHE A 85 3.30 -14.30 -1.34
N GLN A 86 3.67 -14.62 -2.58
CA GLN A 86 4.19 -13.63 -3.53
C GLN A 86 3.08 -13.24 -4.52
N HIS A 87 2.95 -11.94 -4.81
CA HIS A 87 1.98 -11.44 -5.79
C HIS A 87 2.59 -10.31 -6.62
N THR A 88 2.26 -10.27 -7.91
CA THR A 88 2.61 -9.17 -8.82
C THR A 88 1.34 -8.37 -9.13
N PRO A 89 0.90 -7.46 -8.23
CA PRO A 89 -0.33 -6.72 -8.45
C PRO A 89 -0.20 -5.76 -9.63
N THR A 90 -1.28 -5.53 -10.35
CA THR A 90 -1.37 -4.59 -11.48
C THR A 90 -1.86 -3.20 -11.09
N SER A 91 -2.33 -3.02 -9.85
CA SER A 91 -2.77 -1.75 -9.26
C SER A 91 -2.40 -1.70 -7.78
N LEU A 92 -2.53 -0.54 -7.14
CA LEU A 92 -2.40 -0.43 -5.68
C LEU A 92 -3.65 -0.92 -4.95
N GLY A 93 -3.48 -1.35 -3.69
CA GLY A 93 -4.60 -1.75 -2.85
C GLY A 93 -4.20 -2.42 -1.54
N THR A 94 -5.24 -2.83 -0.81
CA THR A 94 -5.11 -3.52 0.48
C THR A 94 -5.09 -5.04 0.27
N TYR A 95 -4.13 -5.69 0.91
CA TYR A 95 -4.12 -7.12 1.12
C TYR A 95 -4.80 -7.46 2.44
N SER A 96 -5.51 -8.57 2.46
CA SER A 96 -6.06 -9.14 3.68
C SER A 96 -5.75 -10.63 3.76
N VAL A 97 -5.38 -11.10 4.95
CA VAL A 97 -5.11 -12.52 5.21
C VAL A 97 -6.03 -13.00 6.33
N LYS A 98 -6.73 -14.10 6.07
CA LYS A 98 -7.49 -14.84 7.09
C LYS A 98 -6.86 -16.22 7.27
N ALA A 99 -6.96 -16.78 8.47
CA ALA A 99 -6.74 -18.21 8.69
C ALA A 99 -8.08 -18.95 8.57
N TYR A 100 -8.07 -20.20 8.14
CA TYR A 100 -9.28 -21.01 8.04
C TYR A 100 -9.07 -22.44 8.53
N LYS A 101 -10.16 -23.09 8.92
CA LYS A 101 -10.21 -24.52 9.27
C LYS A 101 -11.59 -25.08 8.90
N GLY A 102 -11.64 -26.01 7.96
CA GLY A 102 -12.90 -26.42 7.33
C GLY A 102 -13.63 -25.21 6.78
N ASP A 103 -14.87 -25.01 7.20
CA ASP A 103 -15.71 -23.88 6.81
C ASP A 103 -15.57 -22.66 7.75
N ASP A 104 -14.79 -22.76 8.82
CA ASP A 104 -14.56 -21.67 9.77
C ASP A 104 -13.42 -20.74 9.31
N GLU A 105 -13.65 -19.43 9.40
CA GLU A 105 -12.67 -18.38 9.07
C GLU A 105 -12.41 -17.45 10.27
N SER A 106 -11.17 -16.97 10.39
CA SER A 106 -10.84 -15.91 11.34
C SER A 106 -11.13 -14.50 10.81
N SER A 107 -11.03 -13.50 11.68
CA SER A 107 -10.97 -12.10 11.24
C SER A 107 -9.73 -11.84 10.39
N ALA A 108 -9.82 -10.94 9.42
CA ALA A 108 -8.69 -10.58 8.59
C ALA A 108 -7.69 -9.67 9.32
N ILE A 109 -6.41 -9.80 8.95
CA ILE A 109 -5.40 -8.76 9.12
C ILE A 109 -5.09 -8.11 7.79
N GLU A 110 -4.68 -6.85 7.81
CA GLU A 110 -4.51 -6.05 6.59
C GLU A 110 -3.16 -5.35 6.53
N ALA A 111 -2.67 -5.16 5.30
CA ALA A 111 -1.55 -4.32 4.97
C ALA A 111 -1.79 -3.74 3.57
N SER A 112 -1.28 -2.54 3.29
CA SER A 112 -1.62 -1.81 2.06
C SER A 112 -0.39 -1.40 1.28
N THR A 113 -0.53 -1.39 -0.05
CA THR A 113 0.42 -0.75 -0.98
C THR A 113 -0.10 0.61 -1.47
N ALA A 114 -1.21 1.10 -0.93
CA ALA A 114 -1.74 2.42 -1.26
C ALA A 114 -0.69 3.51 -0.97
N LEU A 115 -0.71 4.56 -1.80
CA LEU A 115 0.12 5.72 -1.55
C LEU A 115 -0.39 6.48 -0.32
N HIS A 116 0.54 7.08 0.42
CA HIS A 116 0.22 8.22 1.27
C HIS A 116 0.15 9.46 0.37
N GLU A 117 -1.01 10.10 0.29
CA GLU A 117 -1.22 11.26 -0.59
C GLU A 117 -1.43 12.54 0.21
N GLU A 118 -0.74 13.60 -0.19
CA GLU A 118 -0.89 14.95 0.35
C GLU A 118 -1.03 15.96 -0.80
N THR A 119 -1.74 17.05 -0.54
CA THR A 119 -2.09 18.04 -1.56
C THR A 119 -1.97 19.46 -1.02
N GLY A 120 -1.44 20.38 -1.83
CA GLY A 120 -1.28 21.77 -1.41
C GLY A 120 -0.05 21.97 -0.52
N GLU A 121 0.96 21.11 -0.70
CA GLU A 121 2.20 21.11 0.06
C GLU A 121 3.13 22.22 -0.38
N GLY A 122 3.89 22.75 0.58
CA GLY A 122 4.66 23.99 0.45
C GLY A 122 3.90 25.22 0.99
N PRO A 123 4.18 26.44 0.49
CA PRO A 123 5.16 26.72 -0.55
C PRO A 123 6.58 26.40 -0.10
N ILE A 124 7.39 25.87 -1.02
CA ILE A 124 8.85 25.98 -0.90
C ILE A 124 9.35 27.03 -1.87
N TYR A 125 10.31 27.83 -1.42
CA TYR A 125 10.89 28.96 -2.14
C TYR A 125 12.28 28.59 -2.63
N TRP A 126 12.78 29.27 -3.65
CA TRP A 126 14.18 29.09 -4.04
C TRP A 126 15.14 29.40 -2.88
N MET A 127 16.29 28.74 -2.86
CA MET A 127 17.24 28.83 -1.76
C MET A 127 17.86 30.22 -1.54
N GLN A 128 17.67 31.17 -2.46
CA GLN A 128 18.16 32.54 -2.36
C GLN A 128 17.11 33.54 -1.86
N ASP A 129 15.91 33.08 -1.50
CA ASP A 129 14.90 33.95 -0.91
C ASP A 129 15.47 34.61 0.38
N PRO A 130 15.43 35.95 0.49
CA PRO A 130 15.99 36.63 1.65
C PRO A 130 15.10 36.54 2.91
N ASP A 131 13.86 36.09 2.81
CA ASP A 131 12.94 35.99 3.95
C ASP A 131 13.21 34.70 4.74
N PRO A 132 13.58 34.78 6.04
CA PRO A 132 13.81 33.59 6.86
C PRO A 132 12.54 32.76 7.12
N GLY A 133 11.35 33.30 6.85
CA GLY A 133 10.07 32.57 6.90
C GLY A 133 9.75 31.78 5.63
N HIS A 134 10.60 31.84 4.61
CA HIS A 134 10.42 31.16 3.33
C HIS A 134 11.31 29.90 3.25
N PRO A 135 10.80 28.71 3.62
CA PRO A 135 11.58 27.49 3.56
C PRO A 135 11.88 27.10 2.12
N SER A 136 13.08 26.61 1.84
CA SER A 136 13.49 26.22 0.49
C SER A 136 13.60 24.71 0.27
N CYS A 137 13.28 23.95 1.30
CA CYS A 137 13.52 22.51 1.34
C CYS A 137 12.26 21.77 1.73
N PHE A 138 12.19 20.52 1.31
CA PHE A 138 11.14 19.59 1.67
C PHE A 138 11.71 18.22 2.03
N GLY A 139 11.02 17.52 2.91
CA GLY A 139 11.40 16.21 3.40
C GLY A 139 10.20 15.33 3.64
N TRP A 140 10.40 14.02 3.54
CA TRP A 140 9.40 13.01 3.89
C TRP A 140 9.92 12.11 4.99
N ASP A 141 9.08 11.85 6.00
CA ASP A 141 9.38 10.79 6.95
C ASP A 141 9.13 9.38 6.35
N ASN A 142 9.51 8.33 7.08
CA ASN A 142 9.34 6.93 6.64
C ASN A 142 7.87 6.49 6.49
N THR A 143 6.91 7.30 6.93
CA THR A 143 5.47 7.05 6.76
C THR A 143 4.87 7.85 5.61
N GLY A 144 5.66 8.75 5.01
CA GLY A 144 5.28 9.58 3.88
C GLY A 144 4.76 10.96 4.25
N ASN A 145 4.76 11.36 5.53
CA ASN A 145 4.33 12.71 5.90
C ASN A 145 5.37 13.73 5.42
N GLY A 146 4.91 14.78 4.76
CA GLY A 146 5.73 15.86 4.25
C GLY A 146 6.01 16.96 5.28
N SER A 147 7.12 17.67 5.13
CA SER A 147 7.42 18.88 5.90
C SER A 147 8.38 19.81 5.16
N THR A 148 8.18 21.12 5.34
CA THR A 148 9.09 22.15 4.82
C THR A 148 10.20 22.47 5.81
N TYR A 149 11.41 22.74 5.30
CA TYR A 149 12.56 23.11 6.12
C TYR A 149 13.29 24.32 5.54
N PRO A 150 13.88 25.18 6.39
CA PRO A 150 14.90 26.11 5.92
C PRO A 150 16.15 25.33 5.50
N TRP A 151 16.96 25.94 4.64
CA TRP A 151 18.25 25.37 4.24
C TRP A 151 19.28 25.49 5.38
N ASP A 152 19.24 24.52 6.30
CA ASP A 152 20.09 24.49 7.49
C ASP A 152 20.58 23.07 7.77
N SER A 153 21.88 22.94 8.06
CA SER A 153 22.55 21.69 8.41
C SER A 153 21.93 20.93 9.59
N GLN A 154 21.17 21.59 10.47
CA GLN A 154 20.45 20.91 11.55
C GLN A 154 19.34 19.96 11.04
N TYR A 155 18.88 20.13 9.80
CA TYR A 155 17.84 19.34 9.15
C TYR A 155 18.38 18.42 8.06
N ILE A 156 19.69 18.17 8.05
CA ILE A 156 20.37 17.37 7.01
C ILE A 156 19.77 15.96 6.85
N ASP A 157 19.32 15.34 7.94
CA ASP A 157 18.71 14.00 7.96
C ASP A 157 17.21 14.04 7.61
N ASN A 158 16.65 15.22 7.36
CA ASN A 158 15.23 15.40 7.07
C ASN A 158 14.97 15.93 5.67
N ILE A 159 15.96 16.55 5.01
CA ILE A 159 15.76 17.22 3.72
C ILE A 159 16.01 16.22 2.59
N ASP A 160 15.03 16.03 1.73
CA ASP A 160 15.09 15.15 0.56
C ASP A 160 15.05 15.91 -0.77
N LEU A 161 14.54 17.15 -0.75
CA LEU A 161 14.33 17.97 -1.94
C LEU A 161 14.63 19.44 -1.62
N VAL A 162 15.25 20.12 -2.57
CA VAL A 162 15.56 21.56 -2.51
C VAL A 162 15.00 22.23 -3.74
N LEU A 163 14.43 23.42 -3.58
CA LEU A 163 14.27 24.35 -4.70
C LEU A 163 15.50 25.26 -4.72
N ASP A 164 16.38 25.07 -5.69
CA ASP A 164 17.66 25.77 -5.73
C ASP A 164 17.55 27.20 -6.32
N ALA A 165 18.69 27.86 -6.49
CA ALA A 165 18.76 29.24 -6.98
C ALA A 165 18.40 29.39 -8.46
N ASP A 166 18.48 28.31 -9.24
CA ASP A 166 18.12 28.29 -10.65
C ASP A 166 16.67 27.79 -10.86
N GLU A 167 15.91 27.66 -9.76
CA GLU A 167 14.53 27.13 -9.73
C GLU A 167 14.44 25.67 -10.19
N ASP A 168 15.49 24.89 -9.96
CA ASP A 168 15.48 23.45 -10.15
C ASP A 168 14.96 22.73 -8.90
N LEU A 169 14.18 21.68 -9.11
CA LEU A 169 14.04 20.61 -8.13
C LEU A 169 15.39 19.89 -8.05
N ARG A 170 16.06 19.95 -6.89
CA ARG A 170 17.42 19.42 -6.73
C ARG A 170 17.56 18.47 -5.54
N SER A 171 18.40 17.46 -5.74
CA SER A 171 18.91 16.56 -4.71
C SER A 171 19.78 17.34 -3.73
N PRO A 172 19.53 17.25 -2.42
CA PRO A 172 20.32 17.96 -1.41
C PRO A 172 21.82 17.63 -1.48
N SER A 173 22.16 16.36 -1.75
CA SER A 173 23.54 15.89 -1.88
C SER A 173 24.35 16.55 -3.02
N ASP A 174 23.68 17.07 -4.05
CA ASP A 174 24.33 17.77 -5.17
C ASP A 174 24.77 19.19 -4.79
N THR A 175 24.13 19.77 -3.77
CA THR A 175 24.36 21.17 -3.39
C THR A 175 25.45 21.31 -2.33
N PHE A 176 25.63 20.32 -1.45
CA PHE A 176 26.61 20.38 -0.34
C PHE A 176 27.70 19.30 -0.36
N GLY A 177 27.72 18.42 -1.36
CA GLY A 177 28.54 17.21 -1.31
C GLY A 177 27.93 16.17 -0.36
N GLY A 178 28.26 14.89 -0.57
CA GLY A 178 27.48 13.70 -0.16
C GLY A 178 27.30 13.39 1.33
N LEU A 179 27.13 14.39 2.20
CA LEU A 179 26.68 14.25 3.59
C LEU A 179 25.16 14.35 3.73
N TRP A 180 24.45 14.85 2.71
CA TRP A 180 23.01 15.02 2.69
C TRP A 180 22.34 13.87 1.93
N HIS A 181 21.04 13.67 2.15
CA HIS A 181 20.27 12.68 1.40
C HIS A 181 20.42 12.87 -0.11
N THR A 182 20.48 11.73 -0.80
CA THR A 182 20.49 11.70 -2.27
C THR A 182 19.12 11.31 -2.79
N THR A 183 18.56 12.20 -3.62
CA THR A 183 17.27 11.99 -4.28
C THR A 183 17.46 11.95 -5.78
N GLY A 184 17.04 10.85 -6.39
CA GLY A 184 16.91 10.77 -7.85
C GLY A 184 15.62 11.45 -8.29
N ILE A 185 15.69 12.29 -9.31
CA ILE A 185 14.55 13.03 -9.85
C ILE A 185 14.42 12.73 -11.35
N ALA A 186 13.31 12.10 -11.72
CA ALA A 186 12.95 11.81 -13.10
C ALA A 186 11.79 12.70 -13.55
N TYR A 187 11.84 13.15 -14.80
CA TYR A 187 10.81 13.97 -15.42
C TYR A 187 10.68 13.61 -16.90
N ASP A 188 9.43 13.59 -17.38
CA ASP A 188 9.10 13.54 -18.80
C ASP A 188 7.86 14.42 -19.02
N GLY A 189 7.93 15.33 -20.00
CA GLY A 189 6.85 16.30 -20.24
C GLY A 189 5.52 15.68 -20.70
N GLY A 190 5.48 14.37 -21.00
CA GLY A 190 4.26 13.64 -21.33
C GLY A 190 3.56 13.01 -20.12
N TRP A 191 4.12 13.07 -18.92
CA TRP A 191 3.53 12.45 -17.73
C TRP A 191 2.38 13.29 -17.16
N THR A 192 1.36 12.58 -16.65
CA THR A 192 0.29 13.17 -15.85
C THR A 192 0.22 12.44 -14.53
N TYR A 193 -0.27 13.12 -13.48
CA TYR A 193 -0.33 12.53 -12.14
C TYR A 193 -1.23 11.28 -12.09
N ALA A 194 -2.29 11.28 -12.91
CA ALA A 194 -3.22 10.17 -13.03
C ALA A 194 -2.64 8.96 -13.79
N THR A 195 -1.83 9.20 -14.82
CA THR A 195 -1.28 8.13 -15.67
C THR A 195 0.09 7.63 -15.22
N MET A 196 0.77 8.36 -14.32
CA MET A 196 2.00 7.91 -13.70
C MET A 196 1.72 6.82 -12.66
N THR A 197 1.71 5.56 -13.11
CA THR A 197 1.38 4.39 -12.28
C THR A 197 2.57 3.50 -11.97
N VAL A 198 3.70 3.68 -12.65
CA VAL A 198 4.94 2.92 -12.39
C VAL A 198 6.14 3.84 -12.55
N ALA A 199 6.91 4.02 -11.48
CA ALA A 199 8.17 4.74 -11.48
C ALA A 199 9.13 4.16 -12.53
N PRO A 200 9.89 4.96 -13.30
CA PRO A 200 10.81 4.44 -14.32
C PRO A 200 11.99 3.66 -13.71
N LEU A 201 12.66 2.84 -14.52
CA LEU A 201 13.88 2.11 -14.13
C LEU A 201 15.15 2.97 -14.17
N SER A 202 15.11 4.04 -14.97
CA SER A 202 16.26 4.90 -15.28
C SER A 202 15.76 6.30 -15.62
N GLY A 203 16.69 7.23 -15.88
CA GLY A 203 16.35 8.62 -16.14
C GLY A 203 16.19 9.46 -14.88
N TYR A 204 16.70 9.00 -13.75
CA TYR A 204 16.85 9.81 -12.54
C TYR A 204 18.13 10.63 -12.63
N PHE A 205 17.99 11.92 -12.38
CA PHE A 205 19.07 12.90 -12.30
C PHE A 205 19.09 13.50 -10.90
N THR A 206 20.14 14.23 -10.55
CA THR A 206 20.20 14.97 -9.27
C THR A 206 19.44 16.29 -9.32
N PHE A 207 18.96 16.72 -10.50
CA PHE A 207 18.14 17.91 -10.63
C PHE A 207 17.23 17.83 -11.86
N GLN A 208 16.14 18.61 -11.83
CA GLN A 208 15.25 18.87 -12.95
C GLN A 208 14.69 20.30 -12.88
N ASN A 209 14.56 20.95 -14.03
CA ASN A 209 13.85 22.23 -14.11
C ASN A 209 12.42 22.08 -13.59
N VAL A 210 11.98 23.05 -12.78
CA VAL A 210 10.56 23.17 -12.41
C VAL A 210 9.74 23.55 -13.64
N VAL A 211 8.63 22.84 -13.83
CA VAL A 211 7.63 23.10 -14.86
C VAL A 211 6.28 23.18 -14.18
N ASP A 212 5.52 24.24 -14.45
CA ASP A 212 4.15 24.39 -13.95
C ASP A 212 3.25 23.26 -14.50
N GLY A 213 2.55 22.55 -13.63
CA GLY A 213 1.83 21.32 -13.96
C GLY A 213 2.72 20.10 -14.23
N GLY A 214 4.04 20.23 -14.07
CA GLY A 214 5.00 19.16 -14.30
C GLY A 214 4.86 18.03 -13.28
N VAL A 215 4.98 16.79 -13.77
CA VAL A 215 4.92 15.58 -12.94
C VAL A 215 6.28 14.91 -12.91
N TYR A 216 6.77 14.69 -11.70
CA TYR A 216 8.08 14.14 -11.41
C TYR A 216 7.92 12.80 -10.70
N VAL A 217 8.90 11.92 -10.88
CA VAL A 217 9.06 10.74 -10.03
C VAL A 217 10.36 10.90 -9.26
N LEU A 218 10.26 10.83 -7.93
CA LEU A 218 11.40 10.90 -7.03
C LEU A 218 11.71 9.49 -6.50
N TYR A 219 13.01 9.20 -6.36
CA TYR A 219 13.53 8.02 -5.69
C TYR A 219 14.44 8.47 -4.55
N LEU A 220 13.99 8.24 -3.32
CA LEU A 220 14.66 8.70 -2.11
C LEU A 220 15.75 7.73 -1.66
N GLU A 221 16.71 8.20 -0.87
CA GLU A 221 17.79 7.38 -0.29
C GLU A 221 17.26 6.22 0.58
N THR A 222 16.08 6.40 1.18
CA THR A 222 15.36 5.36 1.94
C THR A 222 14.86 4.19 1.07
N GLY A 223 14.93 4.33 -0.26
CA GLY A 223 14.45 3.36 -1.24
C GLY A 223 12.98 3.56 -1.64
N ASN A 224 12.30 4.57 -1.10
CA ASN A 224 10.92 4.88 -1.43
C ASN A 224 10.82 5.63 -2.76
N HIS A 225 9.74 5.37 -3.50
CA HIS A 225 9.39 6.12 -4.69
C HIS A 225 8.19 7.01 -4.39
N LEU A 226 8.12 8.17 -5.04
CA LEU A 226 6.92 9.00 -5.01
C LEU A 226 6.72 9.69 -6.35
N LYS A 227 5.46 10.02 -6.67
CA LYS A 227 5.14 10.95 -7.76
C LYS A 227 4.78 12.30 -7.17
N LEU A 228 5.23 13.37 -7.78
CA LEU A 228 5.01 14.75 -7.36
C LEU A 228 4.50 15.56 -8.55
N GLU A 229 3.45 16.35 -8.37
CA GLU A 229 2.96 17.30 -9.37
C GLU A 229 3.08 18.72 -8.85
N ILE A 230 3.73 19.59 -9.62
CA ILE A 230 3.73 21.03 -9.35
C ILE A 230 2.34 21.57 -9.68
N THR A 231 1.60 21.96 -8.64
CA THR A 231 0.22 22.45 -8.76
C THR A 231 0.13 23.96 -8.90
N SER A 232 1.20 24.67 -8.51
CA SER A 232 1.35 26.10 -8.72
C SER A 232 2.83 26.45 -8.71
N TYR A 233 3.26 27.24 -9.69
CA TYR A 233 4.57 27.89 -9.71
C TYR A 233 4.39 29.41 -9.80
N ASN A 234 5.01 30.14 -8.85
CA ASN A 234 4.97 31.59 -8.80
C ASN A 234 6.36 32.17 -9.11
N PRO A 235 6.56 32.75 -10.32
CA PRO A 235 7.85 33.30 -10.72
C PRO A 235 8.17 34.63 -10.01
N GLY A 236 7.19 35.30 -9.39
CA GLY A 236 7.43 36.55 -8.66
C GLY A 236 8.03 36.32 -7.27
N THR A 237 7.75 35.16 -6.67
CA THR A 237 8.29 34.74 -5.36
C THR A 237 9.20 33.53 -5.49
N HIS A 238 9.49 33.07 -6.71
CA HIS A 238 10.31 31.89 -6.99
C HIS A 238 9.91 30.68 -6.12
N SER A 239 8.61 30.39 -6.08
CA SER A 239 8.06 29.40 -5.14
C SER A 239 7.12 28.42 -5.82
N ILE A 240 7.07 27.19 -5.30
CA ILE A 240 6.18 26.14 -5.78
C ILE A 240 5.25 25.63 -4.69
N ILE A 241 4.06 25.20 -5.09
CA ILE A 241 3.14 24.37 -4.31
C ILE A 241 2.92 23.09 -5.11
N PHE A 242 2.90 21.95 -4.44
CA PHE A 242 2.76 20.66 -5.10
C PHE A 242 1.79 19.73 -4.37
N LYS A 243 1.53 18.61 -5.01
CA LYS A 243 0.91 17.44 -4.38
C LYS A 243 1.78 16.23 -4.65
N PHE A 244 1.70 15.22 -3.80
CA PHE A 244 2.46 14.01 -4.00
C PHE A 244 1.71 12.76 -3.56
N GLY A 245 2.18 11.62 -4.08
CA GLY A 245 1.79 10.30 -3.64
C GLY A 245 3.02 9.47 -3.32
N TYR A 246 3.23 9.18 -2.04
CA TYR A 246 4.40 8.49 -1.49
C TYR A 246 4.13 6.98 -1.37
N GLN A 247 5.00 6.17 -1.97
CA GLN A 247 4.93 4.72 -1.83
C GLN A 247 5.61 4.29 -0.53
N THR A 248 4.82 3.88 0.46
CA THR A 248 5.29 3.49 1.80
C THR A 248 6.07 2.19 1.82
N VAL A 249 5.90 1.33 0.81
CA VAL A 249 6.70 0.11 0.65
C VAL A 249 8.00 0.42 -0.11
N ALA A 250 9.11 0.52 0.63
CA ALA A 250 10.43 0.79 0.06
C ALA A 250 10.80 -0.22 -1.05
N GLY A 251 11.33 0.29 -2.16
CA GLY A 251 11.66 -0.44 -3.37
C GLY A 251 10.49 -0.70 -4.31
N PHE A 252 9.24 -0.46 -3.89
CA PHE A 252 8.08 -0.77 -4.72
C PHE A 252 7.86 0.37 -5.72
N ARG A 253 7.87 0.05 -7.01
CA ARG A 253 7.81 1.07 -8.06
C ARG A 253 6.39 1.46 -8.49
N ARG A 254 5.36 0.81 -7.96
CA ARG A 254 3.97 1.09 -8.36
C ARG A 254 3.43 2.32 -7.63
N LEU A 255 2.85 3.23 -8.41
CA LEU A 255 2.33 4.56 -8.02
C LEU A 255 0.86 4.78 -8.44
N GLY A 256 0.18 3.73 -8.93
CA GLY A 256 -1.22 3.73 -9.32
C GLY A 256 -1.72 2.35 -9.72
#